data_AF-A0A419AC26-F1
#
_entry.id   AF-A0A419AC26-F1
#
_cell.length_a   1.000
_cell.length_b   1.000
_cell.length_c   1.000
_cell.angle_alpha   90.00
_cell.angle_beta   90.00
_cell.angle_gamma   90.00
#
_symmetry.space_group_name_H-M   'P 1'
#
loop_
_entity.id
_entity.type
_entity.pdbx_description
1 polymer ?
#
loop_
_entity_poly.entity_id
_entity_poly.type
_entity_poly.pdbx_seq_one_letter_code
_entity_poly.pdbx_strand_id
1 'polypeptide(L)'
;MAEQGVFSTKISSGWASWVPEAITHADLPMAHSVDPLEGGSLIFATPEPFGWRMEEYSQEIARMQDVEVGLNDLLLLPPYDMPPDWTAPHRAVFR
;
A
#
# COMPACT_ATOMS: atom_id res chain seq x y z
N MET A 1 -11.34 4.88 10.59
CA MET A 1 -10.15 4.42 11.32
C MET A 1 -9.03 4.40 10.32
N ALA A 2 -7.97 5.17 10.51
CA ALA A 2 -6.82 5.12 9.60
C ALA A 2 -6.13 3.77 9.83
N GLU A 3 -6.06 2.95 8.79
CA GLU A 3 -5.34 1.68 8.78
C GLU A 3 -3.88 1.97 9.17
N GLN A 4 -3.42 1.38 10.27
CA GLN A 4 -2.03 1.55 10.69
C GLN A 4 -1.14 0.74 9.76
N GLY A 5 -0.44 1.41 8.85
CA GLY A 5 0.66 0.81 8.10
C GLY A 5 1.78 0.34 9.04
N VAL A 6 2.62 -0.58 8.55
CA VAL A 6 3.77 -1.17 9.27
C VAL A 6 4.75 -0.08 9.71
N PHE A 7 4.91 0.96 8.90
CA PHE A 7 5.86 2.04 9.13
C PHE A 7 5.13 3.33 9.48
N SER A 8 5.31 3.82 10.71
CA SER A 8 4.65 5.04 11.20
C SER A 8 5.08 6.33 10.50
N THR A 9 6.17 6.28 9.71
CA THR A 9 6.74 7.41 8.98
C THR A 9 6.67 7.25 7.47
N LYS A 10 5.92 6.27 6.96
CA LYS A 10 5.75 6.02 5.51
C LYS A 10 4.29 5.95 5.11
N ILE A 11 4.02 6.20 3.84
CA ILE A 11 2.68 5.97 3.28
C ILE A 11 2.39 4.47 3.32
N SER A 12 1.21 4.09 3.81
CA SER A 12 0.73 2.70 3.80
C SER A 12 0.32 2.31 2.38
N SER A 13 0.61 1.07 1.96
CA SER A 13 0.16 0.58 0.64
C SER A 13 -1.30 0.16 0.65
N GLY A 14 -1.87 -0.14 1.83
CA GLY A 14 -3.24 -0.62 1.98
C GLY A 14 -3.54 -1.86 1.13
N TRP A 15 -4.77 -1.96 0.65
CA TRP A 15 -5.20 -3.04 -0.25
C TRP A 15 -4.51 -3.00 -1.62
N ALA A 16 -4.39 -1.81 -2.21
CA ALA A 16 -3.83 -1.62 -3.54
C ALA A 16 -2.98 -0.36 -3.59
N SER A 17 -1.83 -0.44 -4.25
CA SER A 17 -0.88 0.67 -4.41
C SER A 17 -0.34 0.75 -5.82
N TRP A 18 0.00 1.96 -6.26
CA TRP A 18 0.71 2.19 -7.52
C TRP A 18 2.10 2.74 -7.22
N VAL A 19 3.11 2.25 -7.95
CA VAL A 19 4.49 2.73 -7.89
C VAL A 19 4.98 3.14 -9.28
N PRO A 20 5.77 4.22 -9.41
CA PRO A 20 6.29 4.70 -10.70
C PRO A 20 7.39 3.82 -11.32
N GLU A 21 7.71 2.69 -10.69
CA GLU A 21 8.73 1.74 -11.14
C GLU A 21 8.08 0.51 -11.79
N ALA A 22 8.68 0.06 -12.89
CA ALA A 22 8.27 -1.18 -13.55
C ALA A 22 8.82 -2.39 -12.76
N ILE A 23 8.03 -2.86 -11.80
CA ILE A 23 8.30 -4.11 -11.06
C ILE A 23 7.35 -5.23 -11.51
N THR A 24 7.78 -6.46 -11.26
CA THR A 24 7.03 -7.69 -11.56
C THR A 24 6.65 -8.43 -10.29
N HIS A 25 5.77 -9.42 -10.41
CA HIS A 25 5.43 -10.29 -9.29
C HIS A 25 6.65 -11.08 -8.76
N ALA A 26 7.69 -11.29 -9.57
CA ALA A 26 8.92 -11.93 -9.10
C ALA A 26 9.71 -11.05 -8.11
N ASP A 27 9.60 -9.73 -8.23
CA ASP A 27 10.25 -8.77 -7.34
C ASP A 27 9.48 -8.63 -6.01
N LEU A 28 8.16 -8.88 -6.03
CA LEU A 28 7.27 -8.74 -4.88
C LEU A 28 6.32 -9.96 -4.76
N PRO A 29 6.83 -11.16 -4.43
CA PRO A 29 6.08 -12.42 -4.53
C PRO A 29 4.99 -12.59 -3.47
N MET A 30 4.97 -11.76 -2.43
CA MET A 30 3.92 -11.76 -1.40
C MET A 30 2.65 -11.03 -1.84
N ALA A 31 2.73 -10.18 -2.88
CA ALA A 31 1.56 -9.52 -3.44
C ALA A 31 0.60 -10.56 -4.05
N HIS A 32 -0.69 -10.26 -4.12
CA HIS A 32 -1.64 -11.08 -4.88
C HIS A 32 -1.35 -10.98 -6.38
N SER A 33 -1.19 -9.75 -6.88
CA SER A 33 -0.79 -9.49 -8.27
C SER A 33 0.04 -8.21 -8.36
N VAL A 34 0.83 -8.13 -9.42
CA VAL A 34 1.58 -6.95 -9.84
C VAL A 34 1.32 -6.76 -11.32
N ASP A 35 0.47 -5.79 -11.64
CA ASP A 35 -0.01 -5.54 -12.98
C ASP A 35 0.77 -4.37 -13.59
N PRO A 36 1.43 -4.54 -14.75
CA PRO A 36 2.12 -3.46 -15.41
C PRO A 36 1.11 -2.43 -15.94
N LEU A 37 1.34 -1.16 -15.63
CA LEU A 37 0.56 -0.03 -16.17
C LEU A 37 1.51 0.96 -16.85
N GLU A 38 0.95 1.87 -17.67
CA GLU A 38 1.75 2.93 -18.26
C GLU A 38 2.40 3.77 -17.15
N GLY A 39 3.74 3.87 -17.18
CA GLY A 39 4.51 4.64 -16.21
C GLY A 39 4.75 3.98 -14.85
N GLY A 40 4.42 2.70 -14.66
CA GLY A 40 4.68 2.02 -13.38
C GLY A 40 4.01 0.65 -13.22
N SER A 41 3.79 0.24 -11.98
CA SER A 41 3.11 -1.01 -11.64
C SER A 41 2.00 -0.78 -10.62
N LEU A 42 0.86 -1.43 -10.83
CA LEU A 42 -0.23 -1.52 -9.86
C LEU A 42 -0.08 -2.82 -9.07
N ILE A 43 -0.21 -2.73 -7.75
CA ILE A 43 0.06 -3.81 -6.82
C ILE A 43 -1.18 -4.05 -6.02
N PHE A 44 -1.63 -5.30 -5.96
CA PHE A 44 -2.73 -5.71 -5.11
C PHE A 44 -2.19 -6.63 -4.02
N ALA A 45 -2.42 -6.28 -2.76
CA ALA A 45 -2.03 -7.12 -1.63
C ALA A 45 -2.99 -8.32 -1.48
N THR A 46 -4.29 -8.11 -1.72
CA THR A 46 -5.32 -9.17 -1.65
C THR A 46 -6.22 -9.12 -2.88
N PRO A 47 -6.90 -10.24 -3.23
CA PRO A 47 -7.79 -10.28 -4.41
C PRO A 47 -8.98 -9.33 -4.30
N GLU A 48 -9.45 -9.03 -3.09
CA GLU A 48 -10.62 -8.18 -2.86
C GLU A 48 -10.27 -7.01 -1.94
N PRO A 49 -10.93 -5.84 -2.13
CA PRO A 49 -10.81 -4.71 -1.21
C PRO A 49 -11.33 -5.08 0.16
N PHE A 50 -10.82 -4.41 1.18
CA PHE A 50 -11.24 -4.61 2.56
C PHE A 50 -12.76 -4.42 2.70
N GLY A 51 -13.48 -5.54 2.80
CA GLY A 51 -14.90 -5.58 3.10
C GLY A 51 -15.15 -5.34 4.60
N TRP A 52 -16.41 -5.25 5.02
CA TRP A 52 -16.78 -5.21 6.45
C TRP A 52 -17.23 -6.59 6.97
N ARG A 53 -17.00 -7.66 6.21
CA ARG A 53 -17.47 -9.01 6.55
C ARG A 53 -16.34 -9.80 7.22
N MET A 54 -16.48 -9.89 8.54
CA MET A 54 -15.56 -10.49 9.51
C MET A 54 -15.52 -12.02 9.42
N GLU A 55 -14.30 -12.57 9.34
CA GLU A 55 -13.74 -13.56 10.27
C GLU A 55 -12.28 -13.95 9.88
N GLU A 56 -11.86 -13.70 8.64
CA GLU A 56 -10.56 -14.14 8.08
C GLU A 56 -9.50 -13.02 7.93
N TYR A 57 -9.76 -11.82 8.47
CA TYR A 57 -8.93 -10.62 8.25
C TYR A 57 -7.46 -10.71 8.65
N SER A 58 -7.10 -11.60 9.59
CA SER A 58 -5.72 -11.65 10.09
C SER A 58 -4.72 -12.03 9.01
N GLN A 59 -5.10 -12.88 8.05
CA GLN A 59 -4.23 -13.29 6.94
C GLN A 59 -4.11 -12.21 5.87
N GLU A 60 -5.20 -11.48 5.62
CA GLU A 60 -5.22 -10.37 4.66
C GLU A 60 -4.40 -9.19 5.16
N ILE A 61 -4.57 -8.83 6.43
CA ILE A 61 -3.76 -7.80 7.09
C ILE A 61 -2.28 -8.21 7.08
N ALA A 62 -1.97 -9.46 7.43
CA ALA A 62 -0.59 -9.95 7.39
C ALA A 62 0.02 -9.83 5.98
N ARG A 63 -0.74 -10.20 4.94
CA ARG A 63 -0.28 -10.06 3.55
C ARG A 63 -0.08 -8.59 3.14
N MET A 64 -0.98 -7.69 3.51
CA MET A 64 -0.80 -6.25 3.27
C MET A 64 0.46 -5.73 3.95
N GLN A 65 0.71 -6.16 5.20
CA GLN A 65 1.92 -5.78 5.93
C GLN A 65 3.19 -6.35 5.28
N ASP A 66 3.18 -7.60 4.81
CA ASP A 66 4.30 -8.20 4.09
C ASP A 66 4.60 -7.46 2.78
N VAL A 67 3.54 -7.04 2.06
CA VAL A 67 3.67 -6.20 0.86
C VAL A 67 4.31 -4.85 1.19
N GLU A 68 3.90 -4.20 2.28
CA GLU A 68 4.51 -2.94 2.73
C GLU A 68 6.00 -3.10 3.06
N VAL A 69 6.37 -4.20 3.73
CA VAL A 69 7.78 -4.51 4.02
C VAL A 69 8.55 -4.73 2.72
N GLY A 70 8.02 -5.52 1.79
CA GLY A 70 8.67 -5.75 0.49
C GLY A 70 8.87 -4.47 -0.32
N LEU A 71 7.85 -3.59 -0.36
CA LEU A 71 7.97 -2.28 -1.00
C LEU A 71 8.99 -1.38 -0.32
N ASN A 72 9.07 -1.43 1.01
CA ASN A 72 10.09 -0.70 1.75
C ASN A 72 11.51 -1.20 1.41
N ASP A 73 11.71 -2.51 1.32
CA ASP A 73 13.00 -3.13 1.01
C ASP A 73 13.45 -2.82 -0.43
N LEU A 74 12.50 -2.69 -1.37
CA LEU A 74 12.73 -2.20 -2.73
C LEU A 74 12.93 -0.68 -2.81
N LEU A 75 12.83 0.05 -1.68
CA LEU A 75 12.88 1.51 -1.60
C LEU A 75 11.75 2.22 -2.37
N LEU A 76 10.62 1.54 -2.58
CA LEU A 76 9.46 2.03 -3.31
C LEU A 76 8.37 2.61 -2.40
N LEU A 77 8.51 2.46 -1.08
CA LEU A 77 7.57 3.02 -0.11
C LEU A 77 8.02 4.44 0.32
N PRO A 78 7.33 5.50 -0.11
CA PRO A 78 7.73 6.88 0.16
C PRO A 78 7.52 7.26 1.64
N PRO A 79 8.29 8.22 2.17
CA PRO A 79 8.04 8.77 3.49
C PRO A 79 6.67 9.44 3.55
N TYR A 80 6.05 9.37 4.72
CA TYR A 80 4.83 10.08 5.05
C TYR A 80 5.21 11.53 5.31
N ASP A 81 5.10 12.36 4.27
CA ASP A 81 5.28 13.80 4.40
C ASP A 81 4.02 14.40 5.03
N MET A 82 3.85 14.20 6.34
CA MET A 82 2.87 14.97 7.12
C MET A 82 3.43 16.36 7.32
N PRO A 83 2.86 17.41 6.70
CA PRO A 83 3.06 18.73 7.24
C PRO A 83 2.61 18.73 8.71
N PRO A 84 3.34 19.44 9.61
CA PRO A 84 3.12 19.38 11.06
C PRO A 84 1.74 19.85 11.55
N ASP A 85 0.81 20.22 10.67
CA ASP A 85 -0.47 20.86 10.95
C ASP A 85 -1.71 20.03 10.55
N TRP A 86 -1.60 18.70 10.46
CA TRP A 86 -2.71 17.76 10.17
C TRP A 86 -3.80 17.62 11.25
N THR A 87 -4.20 18.74 11.86
CA THR A 87 -5.51 18.91 12.52
C THR A 87 -6.57 19.47 11.57
N ALA A 88 -6.22 19.84 10.33
CA ALA A 88 -7.19 20.37 9.36
C ALA A 88 -7.71 19.26 8.41
N PRO A 89 -9.04 19.07 8.27
CA PRO A 89 -9.63 18.04 7.43
C PRO A 89 -9.33 18.28 5.95
N HIS A 90 -8.82 17.22 5.31
CA HIS A 90 -8.36 17.14 3.93
C HIS A 90 -9.27 17.82 2.91
N ARG A 91 -8.73 18.85 2.24
CA ARG A 91 -9.09 19.12 0.84
C ARG A 91 -8.24 18.21 -0.04
N ALA A 92 -8.88 17.24 -0.67
CA ALA A 92 -8.30 16.50 -1.79
C ALA A 92 -7.84 17.50 -2.86
N VAL A 93 -6.58 17.45 -3.24
CA VAL A 93 -6.05 18.14 -4.41
C VAL A 93 -5.53 17.07 -5.34
N PHE A 94 -6.39 16.66 -6.28
CA PHE A 94 -5.93 16.13 -7.55
C PHE A 94 -5.43 17.32 -8.38
N ARG A 95 -4.20 17.25 -8.88
CA ARG A 95 -3.68 18.09 -9.96
C ARG A 95 -3.11 17.20 -11.03
#